data_AF-A0A968IS14-F1
#
_entry.id   AF-A0A968IS14-F1
#
_cell.length_a   1.000
_cell.length_b   1.000
_cell.length_c   1.000
_cell.angle_alpha   90.00
_cell.angle_beta   90.00
_cell.angle_gamma   90.00
#
_symmetry.space_group_name_H-M   'P 1'
#
loop_
_entity.id
_entity.type
_entity.pdbx_description
1 polymer ?
#
loop_
_entity_poly.entity_id
_entity_poly.type
_entity_poly.pdbx_seq_one_letter_code
_entity_poly.pdbx_strand_id
1 'polypeptide(L)'
;MKNDFVSSARAVSDLKAHLVLTTKYRKKVLTGEMISRLRDVITGLCEKWDCKVIEFNGEDNHIHLLFQYYPQMELPKFIGNIKSVTSRKLRQEFPEEINKIYWKKVFWNESYFIASCGGVTISVLKKYIENQNVPS
;
A
#
# COMPACT_ATOMS: atom_id res chain seq x y z
N MET A 1 -25.71 -4.91 3.76
CA MET A 1 -24.25 -4.81 3.54
C MET A 1 -24.04 -3.83 2.41
N LYS A 2 -23.55 -2.61 2.68
CA LYS A 2 -22.96 -1.80 1.60
C LYS A 2 -21.67 -2.53 1.25
N ASN A 3 -21.70 -3.29 0.17
CA ASN A 3 -20.53 -4.05 -0.24
C ASN A 3 -19.53 -3.06 -0.81
N ASP A 4 -18.39 -2.87 -0.14
CA ASP A 4 -17.24 -2.08 -0.63
C ASP A 4 -16.52 -2.79 -1.79
N PHE A 5 -17.25 -3.49 -2.67
CA PHE A 5 -16.69 -4.08 -3.87
C PHE A 5 -16.29 -2.95 -4.84
N VAL A 6 -15.09 -3.05 -5.38
CA VAL A 6 -14.68 -2.26 -6.53
C VAL A 6 -15.09 -2.99 -7.79
N SER A 7 -15.63 -2.24 -8.76
CA SER A 7 -16.11 -2.78 -10.03
C SER A 7 -15.36 -2.15 -11.19
N SER A 8 -14.99 -2.98 -12.15
CA SER A 8 -14.43 -2.60 -13.44
C SER A 8 -15.25 -3.28 -14.55
N ALA A 9 -15.00 -2.91 -15.81
CA ALA A 9 -15.65 -3.56 -16.94
C ALA A 9 -15.44 -5.08 -17.02
N ARG A 10 -14.43 -5.63 -16.32
CA ARG A 10 -14.04 -7.04 -16.40
C ARG A 10 -14.10 -7.80 -15.07
N ALA A 11 -14.29 -7.11 -13.95
CA ALA A 11 -14.24 -7.73 -12.63
C ALA A 11 -14.96 -6.90 -11.56
N VAL A 12 -15.61 -7.61 -10.62
CA VAL A 12 -16.06 -7.08 -9.34
C VAL A 12 -15.24 -7.76 -8.26
N SER A 13 -14.56 -7.01 -7.39
CA SER A 13 -13.65 -7.59 -6.41
C SER A 13 -13.62 -6.80 -5.11
N ASP A 14 -13.26 -7.48 -4.02
CA ASP A 14 -12.83 -6.83 -2.79
C ASP A 14 -11.44 -7.36 -2.40
N LEU A 15 -10.41 -6.80 -3.04
CA LEU A 15 -9.02 -7.13 -2.74
C LEU A 15 -8.39 -5.98 -1.97
N LYS A 16 -7.99 -6.26 -0.73
CA LYS A 16 -7.20 -5.34 0.07
C LYS A 16 -5.88 -6.00 0.48
N ALA A 17 -4.85 -5.21 0.64
CA ALA A 17 -3.56 -5.68 1.13
C ALA A 17 -2.97 -4.72 2.16
N HIS A 18 -2.32 -5.30 3.16
CA HIS A 18 -1.48 -4.60 4.13
C HIS A 18 -0.02 -4.74 3.72
N LEU A 19 0.57 -3.63 3.30
CA LEU A 19 1.98 -3.50 2.96
C LEU A 19 2.74 -2.88 4.13
N VAL A 20 3.90 -3.46 4.46
CA VAL A 20 4.86 -2.86 5.40
C VAL A 20 6.20 -2.66 4.72
N LEU A 21 6.69 -1.42 4.76
CA LEU A 21 8.00 -1.05 4.27
C LEU A 21 8.89 -0.61 5.44
N THR A 22 10.05 -1.26 5.57
CA THR A 22 11.03 -0.93 6.62
C THR A 22 12.18 -0.13 6.03
N THR A 23 12.72 0.81 6.80
CA THR A 23 13.92 1.57 6.42
C THR A 23 15.13 0.64 6.33
N LYS A 24 16.14 1.00 5.55
CA LYS A 24 17.35 0.20 5.36
C LYS A 24 18.05 0.06 6.72
N TYR A 25 18.37 -1.18 7.10
CA TYR A 25 18.92 -1.52 8.41
C TYR A 25 18.02 -1.15 9.61
N ARG A 26 16.70 -0.94 9.38
CA ARG A 26 15.73 -0.51 10.41
C ARG A 26 16.16 0.72 11.21
N LYS A 27 16.88 1.64 10.57
CA LYS A 27 17.29 2.90 11.20
C LYS A 27 16.06 3.78 11.45
N LYS A 28 16.07 4.45 12.60
CA LYS A 28 15.03 5.38 13.06
C LYS A 28 15.17 6.73 12.35
N VAL A 29 14.91 6.76 11.04
CA VAL A 29 15.12 7.94 10.16
C VAL A 29 13.83 8.72 9.91
N LEU A 30 12.67 8.08 10.05
CA LEU A 30 11.40 8.70 9.73
C LEU A 30 10.99 9.66 10.85
N THR A 31 10.81 10.93 10.49
CA THR A 31 10.21 11.94 11.36
C THR A 31 8.70 12.03 11.11
N GLY A 32 7.95 12.66 12.01
CA GLY A 32 6.51 12.91 11.81
C GLY A 32 6.22 13.68 10.52
N GLU A 33 7.07 14.65 10.17
CA GLU A 33 6.95 15.42 8.93
C GLU A 33 7.18 14.54 7.70
N MET A 34 8.21 13.67 7.72
CA MET A 34 8.43 12.70 6.65
C MET A 34 7.26 11.72 6.49
N ILE A 35 6.67 11.26 7.60
CA ILE A 35 5.51 10.35 7.56
C ILE A 35 4.30 11.05 6.96
N SER A 36 4.01 12.30 7.36
CA SER A 36 2.96 13.10 6.74
C SER A 36 3.20 13.27 5.24
N ARG A 37 4.45 13.58 4.86
CA ARG A 37 4.81 13.74 3.46
C ARG A 37 4.68 12.46 2.65
N LEU A 38 5.07 11.32 3.24
CA LEU A 38 4.90 10.00 2.64
C LEU A 38 3.42 9.70 2.40
N ARG A 39 2.52 10.06 3.32
CA ARG A 39 1.07 9.91 3.15
C ARG A 39 0.59 10.60 1.87
N ASP A 40 0.99 11.84 1.65
CA ASP A 40 0.58 12.62 0.47
C ASP A 40 1.11 12.00 -0.83
N VAL A 41 2.41 11.65 -0.84
CA VAL A 41 3.05 11.03 -2.02
C VAL A 41 2.42 9.69 -2.35
N ILE A 42 2.19 8.85 -1.34
CA ILE A 42 1.62 7.51 -1.51
C ILE A 42 0.16 7.60 -1.94
N THR A 43 -0.62 8.55 -1.40
CA THR A 43 -2.01 8.76 -1.81
C THR A 43 -2.09 9.11 -3.29
N GLY A 44 -1.30 10.09 -3.74
CA GLY A 44 -1.26 10.46 -5.17
C GLY A 44 -0.67 9.37 -6.07
N LEU A 45 0.20 8.49 -5.56
CA LEU A 45 0.63 7.29 -6.30
C LEU A 45 -0.48 6.25 -6.38
N CYS A 46 -1.22 6.02 -5.31
CA CYS A 46 -2.33 5.07 -5.31
C CYS A 46 -3.38 5.48 -6.33
N GLU A 47 -3.76 6.76 -6.37
CA GLU A 47 -4.69 7.28 -7.38
C GLU A 47 -4.22 7.00 -8.81
N LYS A 48 -2.94 7.23 -9.12
CA LYS A 48 -2.36 6.95 -10.45
C LYS A 48 -2.31 5.48 -10.82
N TRP A 49 -2.34 4.60 -9.83
CA TRP A 49 -2.34 3.15 -9.99
C TRP A 49 -3.75 2.56 -9.90
N ASP A 50 -4.80 3.40 -9.86
CA ASP A 50 -6.18 2.98 -9.63
C ASP A 50 -6.35 2.17 -8.33
N CYS A 51 -5.61 2.56 -7.30
CA CYS A 51 -5.68 2.04 -5.93
C CYS A 51 -6.37 3.04 -5.01
N LYS A 52 -7.09 2.52 -4.01
CA LYS A 52 -7.66 3.32 -2.93
C LYS A 52 -6.88 3.09 -1.65
N VAL A 53 -6.30 4.15 -1.10
CA VAL A 53 -5.75 4.10 0.28
C VAL A 53 -6.92 3.97 1.25
N ILE A 54 -6.85 2.96 2.13
CA ILE A 54 -7.81 2.77 3.22
C ILE A 54 -7.25 3.37 4.50
N GLU A 55 -5.99 3.04 4.83
CA GLU A 55 -5.30 3.57 6.00
C GLU A 55 -3.80 3.65 5.73
N PHE A 56 -3.16 4.65 6.33
CA PHE A 56 -1.72 4.84 6.24
C PHE A 56 -1.18 5.40 7.56
N ASN A 57 -0.18 4.75 8.12
CA ASN A 57 0.55 5.25 9.28
C ASN A 57 2.00 4.75 9.27
N GLY A 58 2.83 5.24 10.18
CA GLY A 58 4.20 4.76 10.33
C GLY A 58 4.81 5.08 11.68
N GLU A 59 5.97 4.47 11.90
CA GLU A 59 6.85 4.69 13.03
C GLU A 59 8.22 5.16 12.54
N ASP A 60 9.16 5.35 13.45
CA ASP A 60 10.48 5.90 13.15
C ASP A 60 11.31 5.07 12.15
N ASN A 61 11.00 3.79 11.95
CA ASN A 61 11.76 2.88 11.08
C ASN A 61 10.91 2.07 10.08
N HIS A 62 9.60 2.28 10.01
CA HIS A 62 8.74 1.60 9.05
C HIS A 62 7.40 2.32 8.81
N ILE A 63 6.75 2.00 7.70
CA ILE A 63 5.39 2.47 7.37
C ILE A 63 4.47 1.29 7.08
N HIS A 64 3.19 1.49 7.36
CA HIS A 64 2.08 0.62 7.06
C HIS A 64 1.15 1.29 6.04
N LEU A 65 0.80 0.55 4.99
CA LEU A 65 -0.19 0.96 4.01
C LEU A 65 -1.24 -0.14 3.89
N LEU A 66 -2.49 0.19 4.20
CA LEU A 66 -3.65 -0.62 3.87
C LEU A 66 -4.33 0.00 2.65
N PHE A 67 -4.45 -0.78 1.58
CA PHE A 67 -5.00 -0.29 0.31
C PHE A 67 -5.89 -1.33 -0.35
N GLN A 68 -6.90 -0.86 -1.08
CA GLN A 68 -7.74 -1.65 -1.97
C GLN A 68 -7.25 -1.52 -3.40
N TYR A 69 -7.20 -2.62 -4.13
CA TYR A 69 -6.65 -2.69 -5.49
C TYR A 69 -7.50 -3.59 -6.39
N TYR A 70 -7.29 -3.47 -7.70
CA TYR A 70 -7.94 -4.31 -8.70
C TYR A 70 -7.11 -5.56 -9.04
N PRO A 71 -7.73 -6.68 -9.47
CA PRO A 71 -7.05 -7.95 -9.70
C PRO A 71 -5.91 -7.90 -10.73
N GLN A 72 -5.98 -6.99 -11.70
CA GLN A 72 -4.95 -6.80 -12.73
C GLN A 72 -3.66 -6.13 -12.22
N MET A 73 -3.64 -5.65 -10.98
CA MET A 73 -2.48 -4.95 -10.45
C MET A 73 -1.30 -5.90 -10.20
N GLU A 74 -0.15 -5.57 -10.80
CA GLU A 74 1.11 -6.23 -10.50
C GLU A 74 1.73 -5.67 -9.21
N LEU A 75 1.37 -6.27 -8.07
CA LEU A 75 1.81 -5.85 -6.73
C LEU A 75 3.34 -5.61 -6.63
N PRO A 76 4.24 -6.47 -7.15
CA PRO A 76 5.68 -6.22 -7.08
C PRO A 76 6.09 -4.92 -7.80
N LYS A 77 5.49 -4.61 -8.96
CA LYS A 77 5.77 -3.37 -9.71
C LYS A 77 5.25 -2.14 -8.95
N PHE A 78 4.04 -2.23 -8.39
CA PHE A 78 3.45 -1.17 -7.57
C PHE A 78 4.33 -0.85 -6.34
N ILE A 79 4.73 -1.87 -5.59
CA ILE A 79 5.59 -1.73 -4.41
C ILE A 79 6.96 -1.17 -4.79
N GLY A 80 7.54 -1.63 -5.90
CA GLY A 80 8.78 -1.07 -6.44
C GLY A 80 8.66 0.42 -6.79
N ASN A 81 7.54 0.84 -7.37
CA ASN A 81 7.25 2.24 -7.68
C ASN A 81 7.13 3.08 -6.40
N ILE A 82 6.33 2.63 -5.41
CA ILE A 82 6.22 3.29 -4.10
C ILE A 82 7.61 3.52 -3.52
N LYS A 83 8.42 2.46 -3.39
CA LYS A 83 9.75 2.54 -2.78
C LYS A 83 10.65 3.51 -3.54
N SER A 84 10.64 3.46 -4.87
CA SER A 84 11.50 4.31 -5.71
C SER A 84 11.13 5.79 -5.62
N VAL A 85 9.85 6.12 -5.79
CA VAL A 85 9.37 7.51 -5.78
C VAL A 85 9.50 8.13 -4.41
N THR A 86 9.06 7.44 -3.36
CA THR A 86 9.14 7.95 -1.98
C THR A 86 10.58 8.13 -1.54
N SER A 87 11.46 7.17 -1.86
CA SER A 87 12.88 7.27 -1.55
C SER A 87 13.55 8.45 -2.25
N ARG A 88 13.20 8.72 -3.52
CA ARG A 88 13.70 9.90 -4.24
C ARG A 88 13.17 11.18 -3.61
N LYS A 89 11.87 11.26 -3.34
CA LYS A 89 11.21 12.44 -2.79
C LYS A 89 11.75 12.83 -1.42
N LEU A 90 11.83 11.89 -0.49
CA LEU A 90 12.35 12.18 0.84
C LEU A 90 13.80 12.65 0.82
N ARG A 91 14.66 12.07 -0.04
CA ARG A 91 16.05 12.55 -0.17
C ARG A 91 16.18 13.95 -0.76
N GLN A 92 15.21 14.38 -1.57
CA GLN A 92 15.19 15.73 -2.13
C GLN A 92 14.67 16.76 -1.12
N GLU A 93 13.67 16.37 -0.33
CA GLU A 93 12.95 17.28 0.57
C GLU A 93 13.56 17.32 1.98
N PHE A 94 14.21 16.23 2.43
CA PHE A 94 14.80 16.08 3.77
C PHE A 94 16.26 15.58 3.73
N PRO A 95 17.15 16.25 2.96
CA PRO A 95 18.54 15.79 2.82
C PRO A 95 19.30 15.83 4.14
N GLU A 96 19.03 16.80 5.03
CA GLU A 96 19.78 16.96 6.27
C GLU A 96 19.54 15.82 7.26
N GLU A 97 18.29 15.44 7.48
CA GLU A 97 17.89 14.34 8.34
C GLU A 97 18.40 13.00 7.82
N ILE A 98 18.30 12.79 6.50
CA ILE A 98 18.67 11.52 5.88
C ILE A 98 20.19 11.34 5.83
N ASN A 99 20.95 12.38 5.47
CA ASN A 99 22.40 12.29 5.33
C ASN A 99 23.10 12.12 6.68
N LYS A 100 22.46 12.48 7.81
CA LYS A 100 22.93 12.17 9.17
C LYS A 100 22.95 10.65 9.45
N ILE A 101 22.11 9.87 8.76
CA ILE A 101 21.91 8.44 9.01
C ILE A 101 22.49 7.56 7.90
N TYR A 102 22.34 7.97 6.64
CA TYR A 102 22.78 7.20 5.49
C TYR A 102 23.84 7.95 4.68
N TRP A 103 25.05 7.39 4.65
CA TRP A 103 26.14 7.84 3.79
C TRP A 103 26.03 7.32 2.34
N LYS A 104 25.25 6.26 2.12
CA LYS A 104 24.92 5.72 0.78
C LYS A 104 23.54 6.20 0.34
N LYS A 105 23.29 6.20 -0.97
CA LYS A 105 21.98 6.46 -1.58
C LYS A 105 20.99 5.28 -1.38
N VAL A 106 20.75 4.89 -0.14
CA VAL A 106 19.76 3.88 0.28
C VAL A 106 18.64 4.56 1.08
N PHE A 107 17.51 3.90 1.27
CA PHE A 107 16.45 4.42 2.16
C PHE A 107 15.56 3.30 2.68
N TRP A 108 14.91 2.55 1.78
CA TRP A 108 14.12 1.37 2.15
C TRP A 108 15.00 0.11 2.18
N ASN A 109 14.58 -0.86 2.98
CA ASN A 109 15.04 -2.24 2.86
C ASN A 109 14.64 -2.80 1.49
N GLU A 110 15.37 -3.80 0.98
CA GLU A 110 15.05 -4.47 -0.30
C GLU A 110 13.80 -5.34 -0.16
N SER A 111 13.65 -6.04 0.97
CA SER A 111 12.45 -6.78 1.29
C SER A 111 11.29 -5.87 1.68
N TYR A 112 10.09 -6.44 1.67
CA TYR A 112 8.85 -5.85 2.14
C TYR A 112 7.97 -6.97 2.67
N PHE A 113 7.00 -6.62 3.52
CA PHE A 113 5.94 -7.54 3.92
C PHE A 113 4.65 -7.15 3.20
N ILE A 114 3.90 -8.13 2.72
CA ILE A 114 2.55 -7.94 2.21
C ILE A 114 1.66 -9.08 2.68
N ALA A 115 0.47 -8.74 3.17
CA ALA A 115 -0.56 -9.70 3.50
C ALA A 115 -1.89 -9.28 2.89
N SER A 116 -2.67 -10.25 2.41
CA SER A 116 -4.05 -9.99 2.01
C SER A 116 -4.89 -9.66 3.25
N CYS A 117 -5.81 -8.71 3.09
CA CYS A 117 -6.74 -8.30 4.12
C CYS A 117 -8.14 -8.44 3.54
N GLY A 118 -8.96 -9.33 4.09
CA GLY A 118 -10.26 -9.61 3.48
C GLY A 118 -10.91 -10.80 4.13
N GLY A 119 -11.70 -10.54 5.17
CA GLY A 119 -12.56 -11.50 5.81
C GLY A 119 -13.87 -11.67 5.05
N VAL A 120 -13.83 -11.98 3.76
CA VAL A 120 -15.04 -12.58 3.16
C VAL A 120 -15.13 -13.97 3.75
N THR A 121 -15.88 -14.09 4.84
CA THR A 121 -16.09 -15.40 5.47
C THR A 121 -16.71 -16.34 4.45
N ILE A 122 -16.43 -17.64 4.58
CA ILE A 122 -17.05 -18.67 3.71
C ILE A 122 -18.58 -18.49 3.67
N SER A 123 -19.20 -18.06 4.78
CA SER A 123 -20.64 -17.79 4.85
C SER A 123 -21.12 -16.67 3.93
N VAL A 124 -20.32 -15.61 3.75
CA VAL A 124 -20.64 -14.52 2.83
C VAL A 124 -20.50 -14.97 1.39
N LEU A 125 -19.47 -15.76 1.07
CA LEU A 125 -19.30 -16.34 -0.27
C LEU A 125 -20.44 -17.31 -0.61
N LYS A 126 -20.85 -18.16 0.33
CA LYS A 126 -21.98 -19.08 0.15
C LYS A 126 -23.28 -18.34 -0.15
N LYS A 127 -23.62 -17.33 0.66
CA LYS A 127 -24.79 -16.48 0.40
C LYS A 127 -24.70 -15.78 -0.95
N TYR A 128 -23.53 -15.34 -1.37
CA TYR A 128 -23.37 -14.73 -2.69
C TYR A 128 -23.71 -15.73 -3.81
N ILE A 129 -23.23 -16.97 -3.72
CA ILE A 129 -23.53 -18.05 -4.69
C ILE A 129 -25.02 -18.43 -4.67
N GLU A 130 -25.60 -18.61 -3.48
CA GLU A 130 -27.01 -19.00 -3.30
C GLU A 130 -28.00 -17.96 -3.85
N ASN A 131 -27.62 -16.67 -3.83
CA ASN A 131 -28.46 -15.59 -4.36
C ASN A 131 -28.26 -15.33 -5.86
N GLN A 132 -27.44 -16.13 -6.56
CA GLN A 132 -27.36 -16.03 -8.02
C GLN A 132 -28.53 -16.77 -8.66
N ASN A 133 -29.26 -16.09 -9.55
CA ASN A 133 -30.34 -16.71 -10.30
C ASN A 133 -29.81 -17.85 -11.15
N VAL A 134 -30.34 -19.06 -10.96
CA VAL A 134 -30.09 -20.18 -11.86
C VAL A 134 -30.96 -19.96 -13.10
N PRO A 135 -30.37 -19.90 -14.32
CA PRO A 135 -31.15 -19.85 -15.54
C PRO A 135 -31.99 -21.12 -15.68
N SER A 136 -33.27 -20.96 -16.02
CA SER A 136 -34.19 -22.06 -16.35
C SER A 136 -33.93 -22.61 -17.75
#